data_AF-A0A7Y1W0T7-F1
#
_entry.id   AF-A0A7Y1W0T7-F1
#
_cell.length_a   1.000
_cell.length_b   1.000
_cell.length_c   1.000
_cell.angle_alpha   90.00
_cell.angle_beta   90.00
_cell.angle_gamma   90.00
#
_symmetry.space_group_name_H-M   'P 1'
#
loop_
_entity.id
_entity.type
_entity.pdbx_description
1 polymer ?
#
loop_
_entity_poly.entity_id
_entity_poly.type
_entity_poly.pdbx_seq_one_letter_code
_entity_poly.pdbx_strand_id
1 'polypeptide(L)'
;MRSIREQIHRNAVALISLVIAVGSLGYNTWRNETTEAQRNVRHAAFRVLESLGELQEIADYRYYYLTNEGDPAREGQLRVRGFGSAAMIRDLSMVMPEPAPAAGIAVHELWVEHVNFLSELDVSGRHTERARRAEREISRGVSEARAAMLEVLKRLE
;
A
#
# COMPACT_ATOMS: atom_id res chain seq x y z
N MET A 1 45.10 -31.43 -38.08
CA MET A 1 43.94 -30.89 -37.34
C MET A 1 44.46 -30.23 -36.07
N ARG A 2 44.19 -28.95 -35.85
CA ARG A 2 44.66 -28.27 -34.62
C ARG A 2 43.92 -28.81 -33.41
N SER A 3 44.65 -29.03 -32.33
CA SER A 3 44.08 -29.51 -31.08
C SER A 3 43.11 -28.48 -30.51
N ILE A 4 41.99 -28.93 -29.94
CA ILE A 4 41.02 -28.07 -29.24
C ILE A 4 41.73 -27.22 -28.17
N ARG A 5 42.75 -27.77 -27.51
CA ARG A 5 43.57 -27.07 -26.51
C ARG A 5 44.31 -25.85 -27.09
N GLU A 6 44.85 -25.96 -28.30
CA GLU A 6 45.55 -24.85 -28.97
C GLU A 6 44.58 -23.74 -29.38
N GLN A 7 43.37 -24.11 -29.81
CA GLN A 7 42.33 -23.13 -30.16
C GLN A 7 41.84 -22.36 -28.93
N ILE A 8 41.67 -23.04 -27.79
CA ILE A 8 41.31 -22.41 -26.51
C ILE A 8 42.43 -21.47 -26.04
N HIS A 9 43.68 -21.93 -26.06
CA HIS A 9 44.81 -21.09 -25.64
C HIS A 9 44.98 -19.84 -26.50
N ARG A 10 44.82 -19.97 -27.83
CA ARG A 10 44.94 -18.84 -28.76
C ARG A 10 43.81 -17.82 -28.62
N ASN A 11 42.61 -18.27 -28.24
CA ASN A 11 41.44 -17.41 -28.04
C ASN A 11 41.15 -17.11 -26.56
N ALA A 12 42.08 -17.40 -25.64
CA ALA A 12 41.84 -17.29 -24.20
C ALA A 12 41.38 -15.88 -23.80
N VAL A 13 42.02 -14.84 -24.35
CA VAL A 13 41.62 -13.44 -24.10
C VAL A 13 40.20 -13.17 -24.57
N ALA A 14 39.84 -13.62 -25.79
CA ALA A 14 38.49 -13.43 -26.32
C ALA A 14 37.43 -14.19 -25.50
N LEU A 15 37.74 -15.40 -25.04
CA LEU A 15 36.87 -16.20 -24.17
C LEU A 15 36.69 -15.54 -22.80
N ILE A 16 37.76 -15.03 -22.20
CA ILE A 16 37.71 -14.29 -20.94
C ILE A 16 36.87 -13.02 -21.12
N SER A 17 37.10 -12.24 -22.18
CA SER A 17 36.30 -11.05 -22.50
C SER A 17 34.83 -11.38 -22.68
N LEU A 18 34.50 -12.50 -23.34
CA LEU A 18 33.12 -12.95 -23.51
C LEU A 18 32.47 -13.32 -22.16
N VAL A 19 33.18 -14.06 -21.30
CA VAL A 19 32.67 -14.42 -19.97
C VAL A 19 32.44 -13.17 -19.12
N ILE A 20 33.36 -12.21 -19.15
CA ILE A 20 33.20 -10.93 -18.44
C ILE A 20 32.01 -10.15 -19.00
N ALA A 21 31.86 -10.06 -20.32
CA ALA A 21 30.76 -9.34 -20.95
C ALA A 21 29.40 -9.96 -20.58
N VAL A 22 29.25 -11.28 -20.67
CA VAL A 22 28.02 -11.99 -20.31
C VAL A 22 27.74 -11.86 -18.81
N GLY A 23 28.75 -12.02 -17.96
CA GLY A 23 28.63 -11.86 -16.52
C GLY A 23 28.22 -10.44 -16.11
N SER A 24 28.85 -9.42 -16.70
CA SER A 24 28.52 -8.02 -16.45
C SER A 24 27.10 -7.67 -16.92
N LEU A 25 26.68 -8.17 -18.07
CA LEU A 25 25.33 -7.96 -18.58
C LEU A 25 24.30 -8.61 -17.65
N GLY A 26 24.51 -9.87 -17.27
CA GLY A 26 23.60 -10.60 -16.38
C GLY A 26 23.46 -9.93 -15.01
N TYR A 27 24.59 -9.51 -14.41
CA TYR A 27 24.58 -8.80 -13.14
C TYR A 27 23.86 -7.45 -13.23
N ASN A 28 24.10 -6.66 -14.29
CA ASN A 28 23.43 -5.39 -14.49
C ASN A 28 21.91 -5.55 -14.69
N THR A 29 21.48 -6.55 -15.46
CA THR A 29 20.06 -6.84 -15.66
C THR A 29 19.38 -7.23 -14.35
N TRP A 30 19.94 -8.19 -13.61
CA TRP A 30 19.38 -8.62 -12.33
C TRP A 30 19.29 -7.48 -11.31
N ARG A 31 20.35 -6.66 -11.20
CA ARG A 31 20.38 -5.48 -10.34
C ARG A 31 19.29 -4.48 -10.73
N ASN A 32 19.11 -4.23 -12.02
CA ASN A 32 18.12 -3.28 -12.52
C ASN A 32 16.69 -3.76 -12.21
N GLU A 33 16.38 -5.02 -12.51
CA GLU A 33 15.07 -5.61 -12.21
C GLU A 33 14.76 -5.55 -10.71
N THR A 34 15.74 -5.86 -9.86
CA THR A 34 15.59 -5.78 -8.40
C THR A 34 15.31 -4.35 -7.93
N THR A 35 16.04 -3.37 -8.48
CA THR A 35 15.87 -1.95 -8.14
C THR A 35 14.50 -1.42 -8.59
N GLU A 36 14.05 -1.82 -9.77
CA GLU A 36 12.75 -1.46 -10.33
C GLU A 36 11.61 -2.06 -9.51
N ALA A 37 11.70 -3.34 -9.15
CA ALA A 37 10.72 -3.99 -8.28
C ALA A 37 10.60 -3.27 -6.92
N GLN A 38 11.73 -2.97 -6.26
CA GLN A 38 11.73 -2.21 -5.00
C GLN A 38 11.15 -0.80 -5.17
N ARG A 39 11.43 -0.12 -6.29
CA ARG A 39 10.88 1.20 -6.58
C ARG A 39 9.36 1.16 -6.75
N ASN A 40 8.83 0.14 -7.44
CA ASN A 40 7.39 -0.02 -7.63
C ASN A 40 6.68 -0.26 -6.30
N VAL A 41 7.24 -1.12 -5.43
CA VAL A 41 6.68 -1.35 -4.08
C VAL A 41 6.73 -0.07 -3.25
N ARG A 42 7.82 0.70 -3.26
CA ARG A 42 7.89 2.00 -2.56
C ARG A 42 6.83 2.98 -3.04
N HIS A 43 6.64 3.10 -4.36
CA HIS A 43 5.62 3.98 -4.92
C HIS A 43 4.20 3.57 -4.50
N ALA A 44 3.88 2.28 -4.55
CA ALA A 44 2.60 1.76 -4.09
C ALA A 44 2.38 2.03 -2.58
N ALA A 45 3.39 1.73 -1.76
CA ALA A 45 3.34 1.94 -0.30
C ALA A 45 3.08 3.40 0.07
N PHE A 46 3.77 4.36 -0.57
CA PHE A 46 3.55 5.78 -0.29
C PHE A 46 2.15 6.24 -0.71
N ARG A 47 1.61 5.74 -1.82
CA ARG A 47 0.22 6.05 -2.18
C ARG A 47 -0.80 5.43 -1.23
N VAL A 48 -0.57 4.22 -0.74
CA VAL A 48 -1.42 3.64 0.31
C VAL A 48 -1.35 4.45 1.60
N LEU A 49 -0.16 4.93 2.01
CA LEU A 49 0.00 5.75 3.22
C LEU A 49 -0.73 7.10 3.15
N GLU A 50 -0.78 7.71 1.97
CA GLU A 50 -1.55 8.92 1.70
C GLU A 50 -3.06 8.61 1.75
N SER A 51 -3.53 7.59 1.03
CA SER A 51 -4.94 7.18 1.06
C SER A 51 -5.42 6.75 2.45
N LEU A 52 -4.56 6.14 3.28
CA LEU A 52 -4.84 5.87 4.69
C LEU A 52 -5.02 7.15 5.51
N GLY A 53 -4.25 8.20 5.22
CA GLY A 53 -4.42 9.52 5.82
C GLY A 53 -5.74 10.17 5.42
N GLU A 54 -6.08 10.12 4.13
CA GLU A 54 -7.36 10.63 3.63
C GLU A 54 -8.56 9.88 4.24
N LEU A 55 -8.47 8.55 4.36
CA LEU A 55 -9.55 7.75 4.94
C LEU A 55 -9.77 8.11 6.42
N GLN A 56 -8.69 8.31 7.18
CA GLN A 56 -8.78 8.78 8.57
C GLN A 56 -9.42 10.16 8.66
N GLU A 57 -8.98 11.12 7.83
CA GLU A 57 -9.57 12.46 7.80
C GLU A 57 -11.08 12.41 7.50
N ILE A 58 -11.49 11.57 6.55
CA ILE A 58 -12.91 11.38 6.22
C ILE A 58 -13.67 10.75 7.39
N ALA A 59 -13.11 9.73 8.05
CA ALA A 59 -13.72 9.11 9.22
C ALA A 59 -13.92 10.12 10.35
N ASP A 60 -12.87 10.87 10.67
CA ASP A 60 -12.88 11.92 11.69
C ASP A 60 -13.87 13.03 11.35
N TYR A 61 -13.91 13.49 10.09
CA TYR A 61 -14.87 14.51 9.68
C TYR A 61 -16.31 14.01 9.86
N ARG A 62 -16.60 12.78 9.42
CA ARG A 62 -17.94 12.18 9.56
C ARG A 62 -18.35 12.03 11.02
N TYR A 63 -17.40 11.68 11.88
CA TYR A 63 -17.64 11.55 13.31
C TYR A 63 -17.81 12.92 13.97
N TYR A 64 -16.82 13.82 13.91
CA TYR A 64 -16.83 15.05 14.70
C TYR A 64 -17.65 16.22 14.12
N TYR A 65 -17.83 16.31 12.79
CA TYR A 65 -18.35 17.51 12.14
C TYR A 65 -19.67 17.32 11.41
N LEU A 66 -19.91 16.14 10.82
CA LEU A 66 -21.12 15.91 10.02
C LEU A 66 -22.41 15.89 10.86
N THR A 67 -22.28 15.64 12.17
CA THR A 67 -23.38 15.58 13.14
C THR A 67 -24.07 16.93 13.37
N ASN A 68 -23.37 18.05 13.17
CA ASN A 68 -23.85 19.38 13.54
C ASN A 68 -24.40 20.18 12.34
N GLU A 69 -23.90 19.94 11.13
CA GLU A 69 -24.14 20.83 9.98
C GLU A 69 -24.99 20.24 8.85
N GLY A 70 -25.45 18.99 8.96
CA GLY A 70 -26.58 18.46 8.18
C GLY A 70 -26.60 18.80 6.68
N ASP A 71 -25.46 18.82 6.00
CA ASP A 71 -25.38 19.03 4.55
C ASP A 71 -25.39 17.67 3.83
N PRO A 72 -26.52 17.26 3.21
CA PRO A 72 -26.62 15.96 2.55
C PRO A 72 -25.67 15.84 1.36
N ALA A 73 -25.33 16.95 0.70
CA ALA A 73 -24.38 16.96 -0.41
C ALA A 73 -22.96 16.67 0.12
N ARG A 74 -22.59 17.28 1.26
CA ARG A 74 -21.31 16.99 1.93
C ARG A 74 -21.23 15.55 2.41
N GLU A 75 -22.29 15.01 3.01
CA GLU A 75 -22.32 13.60 3.41
C GLU A 75 -22.04 12.68 2.21
N GLY A 76 -22.73 12.91 1.10
CA GLY A 76 -22.58 12.12 -0.12
C GLY A 76 -21.15 12.15 -0.65
N GLN A 77 -20.53 13.34 -0.71
CA GLN A 77 -19.13 13.50 -1.13
C GLN A 77 -18.16 12.73 -0.23
N LEU A 78 -18.29 12.85 1.09
CA LEU A 78 -17.43 12.14 2.04
C LEU A 78 -17.60 10.62 1.95
N ARG A 79 -18.82 10.15 1.72
CA ARG A 79 -19.11 8.73 1.54
C ARG A 79 -18.41 8.19 0.29
N VAL A 80 -18.56 8.87 -0.86
CA VAL A 80 -17.92 8.47 -2.12
C VAL A 80 -16.39 8.50 -1.99
N ARG A 81 -15.83 9.57 -1.41
CA ARG A 81 -14.38 9.67 -1.21
C ARG A 81 -13.86 8.56 -0.28
N GLY A 82 -14.55 8.26 0.82
CA GLY A 82 -14.11 7.24 1.76
C GLY A 82 -14.10 5.84 1.15
N PHE A 83 -15.11 5.47 0.37
CA PHE A 83 -15.08 4.23 -0.40
C PHE A 83 -13.96 4.22 -1.45
N GLY A 84 -13.70 5.35 -2.10
CA GLY A 84 -12.58 5.50 -3.03
C GLY A 84 -11.23 5.27 -2.36
N SER A 85 -10.98 5.91 -1.21
CA SER A 85 -9.74 5.73 -0.45
C SER A 85 -9.60 4.29 0.07
N ALA A 86 -10.67 3.69 0.61
CA ALA A 86 -10.66 2.29 1.07
C ALA A 86 -10.38 1.29 -0.06
N ALA A 87 -10.97 1.48 -1.25
CA ALA A 87 -10.68 0.65 -2.42
C ALA A 87 -9.24 0.81 -2.90
N MET A 88 -8.73 2.05 -2.96
CA MET A 88 -7.35 2.32 -3.35
C MET A 88 -6.34 1.64 -2.42
N ILE A 89 -6.59 1.72 -1.09
CA ILE A 89 -5.77 1.04 -0.07
C ILE A 89 -5.74 -0.46 -0.35
N ARG A 90 -6.90 -1.09 -0.51
CA ARG A 90 -7.01 -2.53 -0.78
C ARG A 90 -6.27 -2.90 -2.06
N ASP A 91 -6.56 -2.22 -3.17
CA ASP A 91 -6.09 -2.61 -4.49
C ASP A 91 -4.56 -2.42 -4.64
N LEU A 92 -4.02 -1.30 -4.15
CA LEU A 92 -2.57 -1.08 -4.17
C LEU A 92 -1.83 -1.95 -3.16
N SER A 93 -2.47 -2.37 -2.07
CA SER A 93 -1.84 -3.29 -1.13
C SER A 93 -1.54 -4.66 -1.73
N MET A 94 -2.31 -5.10 -2.73
CA MET A 94 -2.14 -6.41 -3.37
C MET A 94 -0.86 -6.54 -4.20
N VAL A 95 -0.27 -5.43 -4.65
CA VAL A 95 0.99 -5.46 -5.41
C VAL A 95 2.23 -5.44 -4.51
N MET A 96 2.03 -5.45 -3.19
CA MET A 96 3.08 -5.42 -2.18
C MET A 96 3.19 -6.76 -1.47
N PRO A 97 4.36 -7.11 -0.91
CA PRO A 97 4.50 -8.32 -0.10
C PRO A 97 3.75 -8.22 1.23
N GLU A 98 3.48 -9.36 1.86
CA GLU A 98 2.93 -9.40 3.23
C GLU A 98 3.81 -8.60 4.21
N PRO A 99 3.21 -7.86 5.16
CA PRO A 99 1.80 -7.92 5.60
C PRO A 99 0.80 -6.99 4.87
N ALA A 100 1.22 -6.33 3.78
CA ALA A 100 0.42 -5.27 3.17
C ALA A 100 -0.96 -5.72 2.63
N PRO A 101 -1.08 -6.80 1.82
CA PRO A 101 -2.37 -7.24 1.28
C PRO A 101 -3.41 -7.53 2.36
N ALA A 102 -3.03 -8.26 3.41
CA ALA A 102 -3.90 -8.59 4.53
C ALA A 102 -4.42 -7.32 5.24
N ALA A 103 -3.54 -6.36 5.49
CA ALA A 103 -3.92 -5.10 6.12
C ALA A 103 -4.85 -4.25 5.24
N GLY A 104 -4.63 -4.20 3.92
CA GLY A 104 -5.49 -3.45 3.01
C GLY A 104 -6.90 -4.03 2.89
N ILE A 105 -7.02 -5.36 2.89
CA ILE A 105 -8.33 -6.04 2.96
C ILE A 105 -9.05 -5.70 4.26
N ALA A 106 -8.36 -5.80 5.40
CA ALA A 106 -8.93 -5.54 6.71
C ALA A 106 -9.47 -4.10 6.83
N VAL A 107 -8.73 -3.10 6.35
CA VAL A 107 -9.19 -1.70 6.36
C VAL A 107 -10.44 -1.50 5.50
N HIS A 108 -10.49 -2.13 4.32
CA HIS A 108 -11.66 -2.06 3.45
C HIS A 108 -12.89 -2.69 4.10
N GLU A 109 -12.75 -3.85 4.74
CA GLU A 109 -13.83 -4.53 5.45
C GLU A 109 -14.34 -3.68 6.63
N LEU A 110 -13.45 -3.15 7.46
CA LEU A 110 -13.80 -2.25 8.57
C LEU A 110 -14.55 -1.01 8.07
N TRP A 111 -14.13 -0.42 6.97
CA TRP A 111 -14.82 0.72 6.37
C TRP A 111 -16.25 0.36 5.95
N VAL A 112 -16.42 -0.72 5.18
CA VAL A 112 -17.73 -1.21 4.72
C VAL A 112 -18.66 -1.47 5.90
N GLU A 113 -18.15 -2.08 6.97
CA GLU A 113 -18.93 -2.44 8.15
C GLU A 113 -19.36 -1.20 8.94
N HIS A 114 -18.48 -0.22 9.12
CA HIS A 114 -18.64 0.82 10.14
C HIS A 114 -19.01 2.21 9.61
N VAL A 115 -18.82 2.51 8.32
CA VAL A 115 -19.03 3.85 7.75
C VAL A 115 -20.43 4.44 8.01
N ASN A 116 -21.46 3.58 8.03
CA ASN A 116 -22.84 4.00 8.21
C ASN A 116 -23.18 4.43 9.64
N PHE A 117 -22.29 4.16 10.60
CA PHE A 117 -22.54 4.42 12.02
C PHE A 117 -21.79 5.63 12.55
N LEU A 118 -20.79 6.15 11.82
CA LEU A 118 -19.90 7.23 12.28
C LEU A 118 -20.64 8.49 12.71
N SER A 119 -21.73 8.84 12.00
CA SER A 119 -22.51 10.06 12.26
C SER A 119 -23.79 9.81 13.09
N GLU A 120 -23.93 8.64 13.70
CA GLU A 120 -25.13 8.30 14.47
C GLU A 120 -25.12 8.95 15.86
N LEU A 121 -26.23 9.64 16.18
CA LEU A 121 -26.44 10.31 17.46
C LEU A 121 -27.59 9.67 18.26
N ASP A 122 -27.47 9.72 19.58
CA ASP A 122 -28.55 9.41 20.51
C ASP A 122 -29.57 10.57 20.60
N VAL A 123 -30.67 10.35 21.33
CA VAL A 123 -31.72 11.35 21.56
C VAL A 123 -31.24 12.61 22.29
N SER A 124 -30.04 12.58 22.89
CA SER A 124 -29.41 13.72 23.56
C SER A 124 -28.42 14.46 22.66
N GLY A 125 -28.28 14.06 21.38
CA GLY A 125 -27.31 14.64 20.45
C GLY A 125 -25.85 14.19 20.67
N ARG A 126 -25.61 13.09 21.41
CA ARG A 126 -24.27 12.52 21.60
C ARG A 126 -24.07 11.30 20.72
N HIS A 127 -22.83 10.99 20.35
CA HIS A 127 -22.52 9.76 19.62
C HIS A 127 -23.00 8.51 20.34
N THR A 128 -23.70 7.64 19.59
CA THR A 128 -24.11 6.32 20.10
C THR A 128 -22.88 5.48 20.45
N GLU A 129 -23.06 4.42 21.24
CA GLU A 129 -21.96 3.47 21.46
C GLU A 129 -21.49 2.83 20.14
N ARG A 130 -22.40 2.65 19.18
CA ARG A 130 -22.07 2.11 17.85
C ARG A 130 -21.21 3.07 17.04
N ALA A 131 -21.51 4.37 17.05
CA ALA A 131 -20.68 5.40 16.42
C ALA A 131 -19.28 5.47 17.04
N ARG A 132 -19.21 5.46 18.38
CA ARG A 132 -17.94 5.44 19.13
C ARG A 132 -17.11 4.19 18.86
N ARG A 133 -17.74 3.02 18.73
CA ARG A 133 -17.05 1.78 18.35
C ARG A 133 -16.57 1.85 16.91
N ALA A 134 -17.40 2.31 15.98
CA ALA A 134 -17.05 2.47 14.57
C ALA A 134 -15.80 3.34 14.37
N GLU A 135 -15.74 4.50 15.02
CA GLU A 135 -14.57 5.38 14.98
C GLU A 135 -13.30 4.67 15.50
N ARG A 136 -13.36 4.07 16.69
CA ARG A 136 -12.21 3.37 17.28
C ARG A 136 -11.68 2.25 16.40
N GLU A 137 -12.58 1.43 15.85
CA GLU A 137 -12.20 0.28 15.02
C GLU A 137 -11.58 0.74 13.70
N ILE A 138 -12.13 1.76 13.05
CA ILE A 138 -11.56 2.34 11.84
C ILE A 138 -10.18 2.93 12.13
N SER A 139 -10.03 3.76 13.17
CA SER A 139 -8.75 4.38 13.51
C SER A 139 -7.68 3.38 13.93
N ARG A 140 -8.08 2.31 14.63
CA ARG A 140 -7.19 1.18 14.93
C ARG A 140 -6.76 0.49 13.64
N GLY A 141 -7.70 0.14 12.75
CA GLY A 141 -7.40 -0.51 11.48
C GLY A 141 -6.49 0.31 10.58
N VAL A 142 -6.72 1.63 10.48
CA VAL A 142 -5.84 2.55 9.75
C VAL A 142 -4.43 2.58 10.34
N SER A 143 -4.31 2.59 11.67
CA SER A 143 -3.02 2.60 12.36
C SER A 143 -2.24 1.29 12.14
N GLU A 144 -2.94 0.15 12.20
CA GLU A 144 -2.38 -1.18 11.92
C GLU A 144 -1.92 -1.29 10.46
N ALA A 145 -2.73 -0.82 9.50
CA ALA A 145 -2.33 -0.80 8.10
C ALA A 145 -1.16 0.14 7.82
N ARG A 146 -1.08 1.30 8.50
CA ARG A 146 0.08 2.19 8.42
C ARG A 146 1.35 1.47 8.91
N ALA A 147 1.26 0.74 10.02
CA ALA A 147 2.38 -0.05 10.53
C ALA A 147 2.81 -1.13 9.53
N ALA A 148 1.86 -1.84 8.91
CA ALA A 148 2.11 -2.83 7.87
C ALA A 148 2.85 -2.24 6.65
N MET A 149 2.42 -1.06 6.16
CA MET A 149 3.10 -0.39 5.04
C MET A 149 4.53 0.03 5.41
N LEU A 150 4.73 0.54 6.62
CA LEU A 150 6.06 0.93 7.10
C LEU A 150 6.98 -0.29 7.28
N GLU A 151 6.44 -1.44 7.68
CA GLU A 151 7.19 -2.68 7.74
C GLU A 151 7.63 -3.13 6.34
N VAL A 152 6.74 -3.09 5.34
CA VAL A 152 7.10 -3.38 3.95
C VAL A 152 8.24 -2.46 3.49
N LEU A 153 8.12 -1.15 3.73
CA LEU A 153 9.16 -0.19 3.34
C LEU A 153 10.53 -0.48 3.98
N LYS A 154 10.57 -0.84 5.26
CA LYS A 154 11.81 -1.21 5.98
C LYS A 154 12.49 -2.45 5.41
N ARG A 155 11.72 -3.37 4.80
CA ARG A 155 12.27 -4.60 4.19
C ARG A 155 12.85 -4.36 2.79
N LEU A 156 12.65 -3.17 2.21
CA LEU A 156 13.19 -2.79 0.89
C LEU A 156 14.56 -2.12 0.96
N GLU A 157 15.07 -1.88 2.17
CA GLU A 157 16.46 -1.44 2.43
C GLU A 157 17.43 -2.62 2.29
#